data_AF-A0A949SZI4-F1
#
_entry.id   AF-A0A949SZI4-F1
#
_cell.length_a   1.000
_cell.length_b   1.000
_cell.length_c   1.000
_cell.angle_alpha   90.00
_cell.angle_beta   90.00
_cell.angle_gamma   90.00
#
_symmetry.space_group_name_H-M   'P 1'
#
loop_
_entity.id
_entity.type
_entity.pdbx_description
1 polymer ?
#
loop_
_entity_poly.entity_id
_entity_poly.type
_entity_poly.pdbx_seq_one_letter_code
_entity_poly.pdbx_strand_id
1 'polypeptide(L)'
;MEKFRAHIAEIAARPEHKDPQIEVQHLLISFKGAGTNATRSKDAAEKEAAALWERISKGEDFDSLVKKYTDDSHPGIYGMVLSGAGDQRKMIFPRKGMVPAFGDVGWRLKVGEVGTAGFDPNKSPYGWHIIKRLK
;
A
#
# COMPACT_ATOMS: atom_id res chain seq x y z
N MET A 1 9.24 15.26 -0.89
CA MET A 1 10.06 14.04 -0.97
C MET A 1 10.60 13.58 0.38
N GLU A 2 11.35 14.41 1.12
CA GLU A 2 11.94 14.01 2.40
C GLU A 2 10.90 13.50 3.42
N LYS A 3 9.80 14.24 3.60
CA LYS A 3 8.69 13.84 4.49
C LYS A 3 8.08 12.49 4.11
N PHE A 4 7.91 12.23 2.81
CA PHE A 4 7.37 10.97 2.31
C PHE A 4 8.31 9.79 2.63
N ARG A 5 9.61 9.94 2.36
CA ARG A 5 10.61 8.92 2.70
C ARG A 5 10.72 8.69 4.21
N ALA A 6 10.67 9.77 5.00
CA ALA A 6 10.66 9.68 6.46
C ALA A 6 9.41 8.94 6.96
N HIS A 7 8.24 9.19 6.36
CA HIS A 7 7.02 8.47 6.71
C HIS A 7 7.10 6.97 6.38
N ILE A 8 7.67 6.59 5.23
CA ILE A 8 7.94 5.17 4.92
C ILE A 8 8.80 4.52 6.02
N ALA A 9 9.89 5.18 6.42
CA ALA A 9 10.79 4.68 7.45
C ALA A 9 10.10 4.60 8.83
N GLU A 10 9.30 5.61 9.17
CA GLU A 10 8.56 5.68 10.43
C GLU A 10 7.54 4.54 10.54
N ILE A 11 6.72 4.32 9.51
CA ILE A 11 5.78 3.20 9.47
C ILE A 11 6.51 1.87 9.61
N ALA A 12 7.62 1.67 8.88
CA ALA A 12 8.39 0.42 8.94
C ALA A 12 8.99 0.14 10.34
N ALA A 13 9.22 1.17 11.15
CA ALA A 13 9.80 1.07 12.48
C ALA A 13 8.77 0.83 13.61
N ARG A 14 7.48 1.10 13.39
CA ARG A 14 6.41 0.87 14.38
C ARG A 14 6.29 -0.61 14.72
N PRO A 15 5.86 -1.02 15.91
CA PRO A 15 5.51 -2.42 16.17
C PRO A 15 4.25 -2.85 15.39
N GLU A 16 4.10 -4.15 15.16
CA GLU A 16 2.88 -4.71 14.55
C GLU A 16 1.78 -4.88 15.61
N HIS A 17 0.54 -4.59 15.22
CA HIS A 17 -0.65 -5.03 15.91
C HIS A 17 -0.79 -6.55 15.81
N LYS A 18 -1.52 -7.16 16.75
CA LYS A 18 -1.69 -8.63 16.83
C LYS A 18 -3.03 -9.12 16.28
N ASP A 19 -3.73 -8.26 15.54
CA ASP A 19 -5.03 -8.59 14.97
C ASP A 19 -4.90 -9.82 14.06
N PRO A 20 -5.75 -10.85 14.22
CA PRO A 20 -5.63 -12.09 13.44
C PRO A 20 -5.92 -11.87 11.95
N GLN A 21 -6.67 -10.81 11.64
CA GLN A 21 -7.07 -10.40 10.30
C GLN A 21 -7.13 -8.87 10.23
N ILE A 22 -6.75 -8.33 9.08
CA ILE A 22 -6.94 -6.92 8.72
C ILE A 22 -7.57 -6.80 7.33
N GLU A 23 -8.11 -5.64 7.03
CA GLU A 23 -8.55 -5.27 5.67
C GLU A 23 -7.91 -3.93 5.31
N VAL A 24 -7.36 -3.83 4.11
CA VAL A 24 -6.69 -2.62 3.64
C VAL A 24 -7.21 -2.22 2.28
N GLN A 25 -7.16 -0.92 2.00
CA GLN A 25 -7.26 -0.37 0.66
C GLN A 25 -5.89 0.15 0.23
N HIS A 26 -5.55 0.03 -1.05
CA HIS A 26 -4.27 0.57 -1.54
C HIS A 26 -4.39 1.36 -2.83
N LEU A 27 -3.43 2.27 -2.97
CA LEU A 27 -3.15 3.04 -4.17
C LEU A 27 -1.73 2.69 -4.61
N LEU A 28 -1.59 2.02 -5.74
CA LEU A 28 -0.30 1.68 -6.32
C LEU A 28 0.12 2.75 -7.34
N ILE A 29 1.33 3.27 -7.19
CA ILE A 29 2.01 4.06 -8.22
C ILE A 29 3.24 3.31 -8.69
N SER A 30 3.21 2.91 -9.95
CA SER A 30 4.19 2.05 -10.58
C SER A 30 5.02 2.80 -11.63
N PHE A 31 6.03 2.13 -12.16
CA PHE A 31 6.93 2.68 -13.17
C PHE A 31 7.33 1.62 -14.20
N LYS A 32 7.88 2.07 -15.32
CA LYS A 32 8.37 1.22 -16.39
C LYS A 32 9.38 0.19 -15.86
N GLY A 33 9.04 -1.08 -15.96
CA GLY A 33 9.87 -2.20 -15.51
C GLY A 33 9.54 -2.75 -14.12
N ALA A 34 8.55 -2.20 -13.41
CA ALA A 34 8.10 -2.66 -12.10
C ALA A 34 6.99 -3.74 -12.18
N GLY A 35 6.90 -4.51 -13.25
CA GLY A 35 5.90 -5.58 -13.37
C GLY A 35 4.44 -5.11 -13.54
N THR A 36 4.23 -3.86 -13.95
CA THR A 36 2.93 -3.31 -14.39
C THR A 36 3.03 -2.73 -15.81
N ASN A 37 1.93 -2.18 -16.32
CA ASN A 37 1.90 -1.49 -17.62
C ASN A 37 2.30 0.01 -17.52
N ALA A 38 2.77 0.47 -16.36
CA ALA A 38 3.17 1.87 -16.20
C ALA A 38 4.31 2.24 -17.14
N THR A 39 4.20 3.40 -17.80
CA THR A 39 5.19 3.90 -18.78
C THR A 39 6.11 4.97 -18.21
N ARG A 40 5.75 5.53 -17.04
CA ARG A 40 6.50 6.61 -16.36
C ARG A 40 7.83 6.11 -15.79
N SER A 41 8.76 7.03 -15.57
CA SER A 41 10.06 6.72 -14.95
C SER A 41 9.90 6.42 -13.46
N LYS A 42 10.89 5.74 -12.88
CA LYS A 42 10.94 5.46 -11.44
C LYS A 42 10.90 6.73 -10.58
N ASP A 43 11.63 7.78 -10.99
CA ASP A 43 11.62 9.08 -10.30
C ASP A 43 10.26 9.80 -10.42
N ALA A 44 9.62 9.73 -11.59
CA ALA A 44 8.27 10.30 -11.76
C ALA A 44 7.23 9.60 -10.89
N ALA A 45 7.30 8.27 -10.81
CA ALA A 45 6.43 7.47 -9.94
C ALA A 45 6.62 7.82 -8.45
N GLU A 46 7.86 7.98 -7.98
CA GLU A 46 8.11 8.37 -6.59
C GLU A 46 7.54 9.76 -6.27
N LYS A 47 7.72 10.72 -7.18
CA LYS A 47 7.16 12.08 -7.05
C LYS A 47 5.64 12.09 -7.04
N GLU A 48 5.01 11.30 -7.90
CA GLU A 48 3.57 11.15 -7.97
C GLU A 48 3.01 10.51 -6.70
N ALA A 49 3.62 9.43 -6.21
CA ALA A 49 3.25 8.80 -4.94
C ALA A 49 3.36 9.77 -3.77
N ALA A 50 4.44 10.54 -3.69
CA ALA A 50 4.62 11.55 -2.65
C ALA A 50 3.55 12.65 -2.71
N ALA A 51 3.21 13.14 -3.91
CA ALA A 51 2.18 14.15 -4.10
C ALA A 51 0.78 13.65 -3.71
N LEU A 52 0.45 12.39 -4.06
CA LEU A 52 -0.82 11.77 -3.66
C LEU A 52 -0.89 11.55 -2.16
N TRP A 53 0.20 11.09 -1.53
CA TRP A 53 0.26 10.96 -0.08
C TRP A 53 0.07 12.30 0.65
N GLU A 54 0.62 13.40 0.13
CA GLU A 54 0.39 14.74 0.71
C GLU A 54 -1.07 15.18 0.61
N ARG A 55 -1.75 14.86 -0.50
CA ARG A 55 -3.18 15.15 -0.68
C ARG A 55 -4.05 14.35 0.30
N ILE A 56 -3.76 13.06 0.44
CA ILE A 56 -4.42 12.17 1.41
C ILE A 56 -4.22 12.67 2.84
N SER A 57 -2.99 13.08 3.17
CA SER A 57 -2.65 13.63 4.50
C SER A 57 -3.37 14.96 4.80
N LYS A 58 -3.86 15.67 3.77
CA LYS A 58 -4.69 16.87 3.89
C LYS A 58 -6.20 16.57 3.91
N GLY A 59 -6.59 15.30 3.92
CA GLY A 59 -7.98 14.87 4.03
C GLY A 59 -8.70 14.66 2.69
N GLU A 60 -7.98 14.62 1.56
CA GLU A 60 -8.61 14.24 0.30
C GLU A 60 -9.09 12.78 0.33
N ASP A 61 -10.24 12.51 -0.30
CA ASP A 61 -10.86 11.19 -0.28
C ASP A 61 -9.95 10.13 -0.92
N PHE A 62 -9.64 9.10 -0.14
CA PHE A 62 -8.70 8.06 -0.53
C PHE A 62 -9.23 7.22 -1.69
N ASP A 63 -10.50 6.84 -1.67
CA ASP A 63 -11.10 5.98 -2.70
C ASP A 63 -11.14 6.67 -4.07
N SER A 64 -11.47 7.96 -4.09
CA SER A 64 -11.43 8.80 -5.29
C SER A 64 -10.04 8.86 -5.90
N LEU A 65 -8.99 8.95 -5.07
CA LEU A 65 -7.61 8.93 -5.54
C LEU A 65 -7.20 7.54 -6.05
N VAL A 66 -7.60 6.47 -5.36
CA VAL A 66 -7.37 5.08 -5.82
C VAL A 66 -7.99 4.89 -7.20
N LYS A 67 -9.27 5.23 -7.36
CA LYS A 67 -10.01 5.10 -8.62
C LYS A 67 -9.35 5.83 -9.79
N LYS A 68 -8.70 6.97 -9.52
CA LYS A 68 -8.15 7.84 -10.56
C LYS A 68 -6.68 7.54 -10.89
N TYR A 69 -5.89 7.13 -9.92
CA TYR A 69 -4.42 7.12 -10.06
C TYR A 69 -3.78 5.75 -9.90
N THR A 70 -4.49 4.74 -9.39
CA THR A 70 -3.86 3.43 -9.15
C THR A 70 -3.41 2.78 -10.46
N ASP A 71 -2.18 2.26 -10.48
CA ASP A 71 -1.64 1.39 -11.53
C ASP A 71 -2.00 -0.10 -11.31
N ASP A 72 -2.81 -0.38 -10.29
CA ASP A 72 -3.50 -1.65 -10.09
C ASP A 72 -4.99 -1.49 -10.49
N SER A 73 -5.90 -2.18 -9.80
CA SER A 73 -7.34 -2.15 -10.01
C SER A 73 -8.06 -1.49 -8.82
N HIS A 74 -9.08 -0.70 -9.12
CA HIS A 74 -10.05 -0.23 -8.12
C HIS A 74 -11.06 -1.37 -7.81
N PRO A 75 -11.48 -1.58 -6.55
CA PRO A 75 -11.27 -0.70 -5.38
C PRO A 75 -9.94 -0.90 -4.65
N GLY A 76 -9.12 -1.86 -5.06
CA GLY A 76 -7.83 -2.12 -4.42
C GLY A 76 -7.96 -2.54 -2.95
N ILE A 77 -9.05 -3.24 -2.61
CA ILE A 77 -9.33 -3.70 -1.25
C ILE A 77 -8.94 -5.17 -1.11
N TYR A 78 -8.10 -5.45 -0.12
CA TYR A 78 -7.63 -6.79 0.19
C TYR A 78 -7.73 -7.07 1.69
N GLY A 79 -8.29 -8.23 2.02
CA GLY A 79 -8.21 -8.79 3.36
C GLY A 79 -6.92 -9.60 3.53
N MET A 80 -6.34 -9.58 4.72
CA MET A 80 -5.19 -10.42 5.04
C MET A 80 -5.34 -11.10 6.39
N VAL A 81 -4.93 -12.37 6.47
CA VAL A 81 -4.97 -13.18 7.71
C VAL A 81 -3.55 -13.61 8.13
N LEU A 82 -3.30 -13.66 9.44
CA LEU A 82 -2.02 -14.14 10.00
C LEU A 82 -1.86 -15.66 9.88
N SER A 83 -2.96 -16.41 9.94
CA SER A 83 -2.97 -17.87 9.85
C SER A 83 -4.14 -18.38 8.99
N GLY A 84 -3.97 -19.58 8.44
CA GLY A 84 -4.93 -20.19 7.52
C GLY A 84 -4.71 -19.81 6.05
N ALA A 85 -5.53 -20.38 5.18
CA ALA A 85 -5.41 -20.26 3.71
C ALA A 85 -6.07 -18.99 3.13
N GLY A 86 -6.76 -18.20 3.95
CA GLY A 86 -7.60 -17.09 3.47
C GLY A 86 -8.84 -17.58 2.70
N ASP A 87 -9.48 -16.66 1.99
CA ASP A 87 -10.63 -16.90 1.12
C ASP A 87 -10.49 -16.00 -0.11
N GLN A 88 -9.89 -16.53 -1.18
CA GLN A 88 -9.64 -15.78 -2.42
C GLN A 88 -10.92 -15.26 -3.07
N ARG A 89 -12.06 -15.94 -2.89
CA ARG A 89 -13.36 -15.48 -3.42
C ARG A 89 -13.82 -14.20 -2.74
N LYS A 90 -13.31 -13.95 -1.52
CA LYS A 90 -13.55 -12.72 -0.75
C LYS A 90 -12.35 -11.78 -0.76
N MET A 91 -11.36 -12.01 -1.63
CA MET A 91 -10.10 -11.25 -1.65
C MET A 91 -9.37 -11.24 -0.30
N ILE A 92 -9.48 -12.34 0.46
CA ILE A 92 -8.76 -12.52 1.72
C ILE A 92 -7.58 -13.45 1.47
N PHE A 93 -6.37 -13.00 1.73
CA PHE A 93 -5.14 -13.72 1.46
C PHE A 93 -4.36 -14.02 2.74
N PRO A 94 -3.62 -15.13 2.82
CA PRO A 94 -2.61 -15.29 3.86
C PRO A 94 -1.58 -14.16 3.75
N ARG A 95 -1.05 -13.65 4.87
CA ARG A 95 0.01 -12.61 4.85
C ARG A 95 1.18 -12.98 3.93
N LYS A 96 1.57 -14.26 3.91
CA LYS A 96 2.66 -14.79 3.06
C LYS A 96 2.31 -14.87 1.57
N GLY A 97 1.04 -14.76 1.22
CA GLY A 97 0.54 -14.79 -0.16
C GLY A 97 0.41 -13.41 -0.81
N MET A 98 0.70 -12.34 -0.07
CA MET A 98 0.72 -10.95 -0.57
C MET A 98 2.16 -10.45 -0.65
N VAL A 99 2.40 -9.36 -1.40
CA VAL A 99 3.73 -8.75 -1.37
C VAL A 99 4.07 -8.31 0.07
N PRO A 100 5.29 -8.58 0.57
CA PRO A 100 5.64 -8.39 1.98
C PRO A 100 5.28 -7.00 2.53
N ALA A 101 5.44 -5.95 1.71
CA ALA A 101 5.11 -4.58 2.06
C ALA A 101 3.67 -4.37 2.53
N PHE A 102 2.67 -5.10 2.00
CA PHE A 102 1.29 -4.98 2.47
C PHE A 102 1.14 -5.44 3.91
N GLY A 103 1.71 -6.59 4.26
CA GLY A 103 1.68 -7.09 5.62
C GLY A 103 2.50 -6.21 6.56
N ASP A 104 3.68 -5.80 6.11
CA ASP A 104 4.62 -4.99 6.90
C ASP A 104 4.08 -3.58 7.19
N VAL A 105 3.26 -3.01 6.31
CA VAL A 105 2.58 -1.73 6.55
C VAL A 105 1.23 -1.94 7.23
N GLY A 106 0.37 -2.80 6.69
CA GLY A 106 -1.02 -2.95 7.12
C GLY A 106 -1.17 -3.28 8.61
N TRP A 107 -0.33 -4.16 9.16
CA TRP A 107 -0.35 -4.49 10.58
C TRP A 107 0.26 -3.43 11.49
N ARG A 108 0.93 -2.40 10.95
CA ARG A 108 1.51 -1.29 11.73
C ARG A 108 0.59 -0.06 11.77
N LEU A 109 -0.53 -0.11 11.07
CA LEU A 109 -1.52 0.96 10.99
C LEU A 109 -2.67 0.71 11.96
N LYS A 110 -3.22 1.79 12.51
CA LYS A 110 -4.53 1.80 13.17
C LYS A 110 -5.65 1.83 12.13
N VAL A 111 -6.85 1.38 12.50
CA VAL A 111 -8.03 1.49 11.62
C VAL A 111 -8.27 2.94 11.24
N GLY A 112 -8.42 3.19 9.94
CA GLY A 112 -8.56 4.52 9.33
C GLY A 112 -7.23 5.21 8.99
N GLU A 113 -6.11 4.70 9.49
CA GLU A 113 -4.78 5.29 9.26
C GLU A 113 -4.24 4.92 7.88
N VAL A 114 -3.40 5.81 7.34
CA VAL A 114 -2.70 5.64 6.07
C VAL A 114 -1.21 5.50 6.33
N GLY A 115 -0.61 4.51 5.68
CA GLY A 115 0.84 4.29 5.64
C GLY A 115 1.33 4.15 4.21
N THR A 116 2.66 4.07 4.05
CA THR A 116 3.30 4.03 2.74
C THR A 116 4.40 2.99 2.70
N ALA A 117 4.48 2.24 1.62
CA ALA A 117 5.59 1.36 1.29
C ALA A 117 6.32 1.88 0.04
N GLY A 118 7.66 1.94 0.14
CA GLY A 118 8.52 2.26 -0.99
C GLY A 118 8.76 1.07 -1.91
N PHE A 119 9.17 1.34 -3.15
CA PHE A 119 9.66 0.30 -4.05
C PHE A 119 10.85 -0.45 -3.43
N ASP A 120 10.76 -1.78 -3.45
CA ASP A 120 11.83 -2.70 -3.09
C ASP A 120 11.70 -3.94 -3.99
N PRO A 121 12.76 -4.37 -4.71
CA PRO A 121 12.66 -5.48 -5.66
C PRO A 121 12.14 -6.80 -5.06
N ASN A 122 12.28 -7.00 -3.75
CA ASN A 122 11.88 -8.23 -3.06
C ASN A 122 10.59 -8.03 -2.25
N LYS A 123 10.38 -6.86 -1.65
CA LYS A 123 9.26 -6.60 -0.73
C LYS A 123 8.08 -5.87 -1.37
N SER A 124 8.35 -5.04 -2.38
CA SER A 124 7.37 -4.20 -3.07
C SER A 124 7.79 -4.00 -4.54
N PRO A 125 7.82 -5.09 -5.34
CA PRO A 125 8.39 -5.03 -6.69
C PRO A 125 7.56 -4.18 -7.66
N TYR A 126 6.30 -3.88 -7.29
CA TYR A 126 5.35 -3.19 -8.16
C TYR A 126 5.42 -1.67 -8.12
N GLY A 127 6.17 -1.09 -7.18
CA GLY A 127 6.30 0.36 -7.04
C GLY A 127 6.03 0.84 -5.62
N TRP A 128 5.43 2.01 -5.52
CA TRP A 128 5.04 2.62 -4.24
C TRP A 128 3.59 2.33 -3.96
N HIS A 129 3.32 1.90 -2.73
CA HIS A 129 1.96 1.68 -2.26
C HIS A 129 1.65 2.68 -1.17
N ILE A 130 0.51 3.36 -1.30
CA ILE A 130 -0.13 4.08 -0.21
C ILE A 130 -1.26 3.16 0.29
N ILE A 131 -1.26 2.83 1.56
CA ILE A 131 -2.10 1.78 2.13
C ILE A 131 -2.93 2.38 3.27
N LYS A 132 -4.24 2.24 3.20
CA LYS A 132 -5.17 2.63 4.26
C LYS A 132 -5.70 1.38 4.95
N ARG A 133 -5.64 1.33 6.28
CA ARG A 133 -6.28 0.25 7.04
C ARG A 133 -7.78 0.52 7.18
N LEU A 134 -8.61 -0.41 6.74
CA LEU A 134 -10.08 -0.35 6.83
C LEU A 134 -10.63 -1.10 8.04
N LYS A 135 -9.99 -2.21 8.42
CA LYS A 135 -10.33 -3.07 9.58
C LYS A 135 -9.06 -3.56 10.25
#